data_AF-A0A7L5G310-F1
#
_entry.id   AF-A0A7L5G310-F1
#
_cell.length_a   1.000
_cell.length_b   1.000
_cell.length_c   1.000
_cell.angle_alpha   90.00
_cell.angle_beta   90.00
_cell.angle_gamma   90.00
#
_symmetry.space_group_name_H-M   'P 1'
#
loop_
_entity.id
_entity.type
_entity.pdbx_description
1 polymer ?
#
loop_
_entity_poly.entity_id
_entity_poly.type
_entity_poly.pdbx_seq_one_letter_code
_entity_poly.pdbx_strand_id
1 'polypeptide(L)'
;MKNIKFNYFKNLSLVFLMLGLIIGCDRDISDDAALASFPNTAEIFTDNPVGLTDDFFISFDPVEGANTEGFGTDDNEAYQGTSSIRIEVPAPNDPNGGFIGGIFKDRGEGRDLTQYDALTFWAKGSLTATVGLVGFGTDFEEDKYAVGLENIQLSTDWRKYTVPIPDASKLTQEKGMFIFSAGTQSTNGLGYTLWIDELRFENLGTIAQPRPVILNGQDLVQQSFTGSSIPLSGFTQTFNIESGDNVTVQTAPSYFDFVSSDTSVALVNELGVVSVVGSGTATITASISSVLANGSLEVTSTGALPTAPVPTLAQSNVKSIFSDAYTIDTSSEFSPDFGGSTTQATVVTSNNDSVLIYTNNNFTGIIFDNTVDASALSFMHVDVYVQQAGVQVEFQIRDIGANGEINTNIFTGQPEGDDADRRFTASGVTVNGWNSFDIPLNGAIANQKNNLGAIILAGGPNFILDNIYFYTP
;
A
#
# COMPACT_ATOMS: atom_id res chain seq x y z
N MET A 1 100.58 -13.06 -7.33
CA MET A 1 99.42 -12.95 -6.42
C MET A 1 98.84 -11.54 -6.55
N LYS A 2 97.64 -11.39 -7.13
CA LYS A 2 96.96 -10.08 -7.24
C LYS A 2 95.99 -9.96 -6.07
N ASN A 3 96.21 -8.98 -5.19
CA ASN A 3 95.37 -8.71 -4.04
C ASN A 3 94.03 -8.11 -4.50
N ILE A 4 92.93 -8.80 -4.23
CA ILE A 4 91.57 -8.30 -4.41
C ILE A 4 91.24 -7.46 -3.17
N LYS A 5 90.99 -6.16 -3.36
CA LYS A 5 90.42 -5.28 -2.32
C LYS A 5 88.90 -5.33 -2.43
N PHE A 6 88.23 -5.91 -1.44
CA PHE A 6 86.78 -5.83 -1.32
C PHE A 6 86.38 -4.42 -0.85
N ASN A 7 85.55 -3.75 -1.65
CA ASN A 7 85.07 -2.40 -1.37
C ASN A 7 83.66 -2.47 -0.77
N TYR A 8 83.58 -2.78 0.53
CA TYR A 8 82.31 -2.99 1.24
C TYR A 8 81.46 -1.72 1.41
N PHE A 9 82.01 -0.53 1.13
CA PHE A 9 81.32 0.74 1.38
C PHE A 9 80.23 1.07 0.34
N LYS A 10 80.34 0.58 -0.90
CA LYS A 10 79.34 0.83 -1.95
C LYS A 10 78.10 -0.06 -1.82
N ASN A 11 78.25 -1.27 -1.30
CA ASN A 11 77.12 -2.19 -1.14
C ASN A 11 76.30 -1.90 0.14
N LEU A 12 76.90 -1.27 1.15
CA LEU A 12 76.19 -0.89 2.38
C LEU A 12 75.17 0.24 2.13
N SER A 13 75.50 1.18 1.24
CA SER A 13 74.63 2.32 0.91
C SER A 13 73.39 1.93 0.09
N LEU A 14 73.50 0.88 -0.74
CA LEU A 14 72.37 0.39 -1.53
C LEU A 14 71.37 -0.41 -0.68
N VAL A 15 71.87 -1.13 0.32
CA VAL A 15 71.02 -1.87 1.28
C VAL A 15 70.27 -0.91 2.21
N PHE A 16 70.90 0.18 2.65
CA PHE A 16 70.23 1.20 3.48
C PHE A 16 69.16 2.00 2.71
N LEU A 17 69.38 2.27 1.41
CA LEU A 17 68.40 2.95 0.57
C LEU A 17 67.19 2.05 0.24
N MET A 18 67.43 0.74 0.08
CA MET A 18 66.37 -0.25 -0.13
C MET A 18 65.58 -0.55 1.17
N LEU A 19 66.21 -0.46 2.35
CA LEU A 19 65.53 -0.57 3.65
C LEU A 19 64.65 0.66 3.97
N GLY A 20 64.99 1.84 3.46
CA GLY A 20 64.20 3.06 3.65
C GLY A 20 62.90 3.13 2.84
N LEU A 21 62.78 2.34 1.76
CA LEU A 21 61.58 2.26 0.92
C LEU A 21 60.53 1.26 1.44
N ILE A 22 60.87 0.45 2.45
CA ILE A 22 59.96 -0.52 3.09
C ILE A 22 59.38 0.00 4.41
N ILE A 23 59.81 1.19 4.86
CA ILE A 23 59.14 1.96 5.91
C ILE A 23 58.27 3.01 5.21
N GLY A 24 57.37 2.54 4.35
CA GLY A 24 56.17 3.31 4.06
C GLY A 24 55.33 3.26 5.34
N CYS A 25 54.91 4.41 5.85
CA CYS A 25 53.79 4.41 6.77
C CYS A 25 52.59 3.84 5.99
N ASP A 26 52.31 2.55 6.17
CA ASP A 26 50.91 2.14 6.15
C ASP A 26 50.26 2.93 7.28
N ARG A 27 49.59 4.02 6.92
CA ARG A 27 48.64 4.63 7.83
C ARG A 27 47.51 3.63 7.91
N ASP A 28 47.52 2.82 8.96
CA ASP A 28 46.29 2.22 9.44
C ASP A 28 45.23 3.33 9.50
N ILE A 29 44.03 3.04 9.03
CA ILE A 29 42.88 3.89 9.25
C ILE A 29 42.83 4.10 10.77
N SER A 30 43.12 5.33 11.21
CA SER A 30 43.09 5.67 12.64
C SER A 30 41.73 5.26 13.21
N ASP A 31 41.67 4.83 14.47
CA ASP A 31 40.40 4.70 15.20
C ASP A 31 39.61 6.04 15.24
N ASP A 32 40.25 7.16 14.85
CA ASP A 32 39.66 8.49 14.61
C ASP A 32 39.12 8.71 13.18
N ALA A 33 39.10 7.70 12.31
CA ALA A 33 38.49 7.83 10.99
C ALA A 33 36.98 7.90 11.13
N ALA A 34 36.45 9.13 11.19
CA ALA A 34 35.02 9.36 11.05
C ALA A 34 34.58 8.84 9.67
N LEU A 35 33.59 7.95 9.65
CA LEU A 35 32.87 7.61 8.42
C LEU A 35 32.36 8.92 7.82
N ALA A 36 32.50 9.08 6.49
CA ALA A 36 31.88 10.21 5.81
C ALA A 36 30.37 10.12 6.02
N SER A 37 29.78 11.11 6.69
CA SER A 37 28.33 11.24 6.85
C SER A 37 27.77 12.02 5.67
N PHE A 38 26.52 11.73 5.29
CA PHE A 38 25.78 12.54 4.32
C PHE A 38 25.57 13.97 4.86
N PRO A 39 25.41 14.98 4.00
CA PRO A 39 25.12 16.34 4.45
C PRO A 39 23.82 16.37 5.24
N ASN A 40 23.79 17.16 6.32
CA ASN A 40 22.62 17.33 7.17
C ASN A 40 21.94 18.68 6.92
N THR A 41 21.86 19.12 5.68
CA THR A 41 21.29 20.42 5.32
C THR A 41 19.77 20.42 5.53
N ALA A 42 19.29 21.31 6.40
CA ALA A 42 17.89 21.38 6.80
C ALA A 42 17.01 22.05 5.73
N GLU A 43 17.52 23.14 5.15
CA GLU A 43 16.80 23.97 4.21
C GLU A 43 16.60 23.28 2.86
N ILE A 44 15.39 23.39 2.32
CA ILE A 44 15.03 22.90 0.99
C ILE A 44 14.79 24.10 0.08
N PHE A 45 14.00 25.07 0.55
CA PHE A 45 13.75 26.34 -0.13
C PHE A 45 13.60 27.46 0.89
N THR A 46 14.37 28.53 0.72
CA THR A 46 14.20 29.80 1.46
C THR A 46 13.85 30.89 0.46
N ASP A 47 14.85 31.53 -0.15
CA ASP A 47 14.66 32.41 -1.32
C ASP A 47 14.95 31.68 -2.64
N ASN A 48 15.69 30.57 -2.55
CA ASN A 48 16.11 29.73 -3.67
C ASN A 48 16.19 28.28 -3.18
N PRO A 49 16.21 27.29 -4.09
CA PRO A 49 16.49 25.91 -3.73
C PRO A 49 17.86 25.78 -3.05
N VAL A 50 17.92 25.08 -1.91
CA VAL A 50 19.16 24.93 -1.11
C VAL A 50 19.70 23.51 -1.22
N GLY A 51 20.93 23.37 -1.74
CA GLY A 51 21.57 22.07 -1.89
C GLY A 51 20.88 21.16 -2.90
N LEU A 52 20.04 21.72 -3.77
CA LEU A 52 19.34 21.01 -4.83
C LEU A 52 19.93 21.40 -6.19
N THR A 53 20.00 20.44 -7.11
CA THR A 53 20.48 20.69 -8.48
C THR A 53 19.38 21.32 -9.33
N ASP A 54 19.73 21.74 -10.56
CA ASP A 54 18.74 22.07 -11.59
C ASP A 54 17.74 20.90 -11.74
N ASP A 55 16.48 21.22 -12.03
CA ASP A 55 15.35 20.27 -12.16
C ASP A 55 15.03 19.44 -10.90
N PHE A 56 15.17 20.02 -9.71
CA PHE A 56 14.80 19.35 -8.46
C PHE A 56 13.31 19.00 -8.34
N PHE A 57 12.43 19.75 -9.01
CA PHE A 57 11.01 19.42 -9.11
C PHE A 57 10.79 18.34 -10.16
N ILE A 58 10.10 17.27 -9.77
CA ILE A 58 9.67 16.18 -10.65
C ILE A 58 8.15 16.06 -10.51
N SER A 59 7.42 16.44 -11.55
CA SER A 59 5.96 16.33 -11.59
C SER A 59 5.51 14.87 -11.57
N PHE A 60 4.30 14.63 -11.06
CA PHE A 60 3.56 13.40 -11.37
C PHE A 60 3.32 13.25 -12.87
N ASP A 61 2.96 12.03 -13.29
CA ASP A 61 2.79 11.69 -14.70
C ASP A 61 1.65 12.50 -15.34
N PRO A 62 1.92 13.29 -16.40
CA PRO A 62 0.87 14.02 -17.11
C PRO A 62 -0.19 13.11 -17.75
N VAL A 63 0.12 11.84 -18.00
CA VAL A 63 -0.87 10.84 -18.48
C VAL A 63 -1.95 10.58 -17.45
N GLU A 64 -1.63 10.71 -16.15
CA GLU A 64 -2.59 10.62 -15.05
C GLU A 64 -3.38 11.93 -14.85
N GLY A 65 -3.08 12.96 -15.63
CA GLY A 65 -3.78 14.25 -15.61
C GLY A 65 -3.09 15.34 -14.79
N ALA A 66 -1.84 15.13 -14.38
CA ALA A 66 -1.04 16.12 -13.67
C ALA A 66 -0.54 17.24 -14.60
N ASN A 67 -0.68 18.48 -14.15
CA ASN A 67 -0.15 19.65 -14.83
C ASN A 67 1.33 19.83 -14.50
N THR A 68 2.18 19.76 -15.53
CA THR A 68 3.65 19.81 -15.42
C THR A 68 4.21 21.24 -15.48
N GLU A 69 3.38 22.23 -15.81
CA GLU A 69 3.80 23.61 -16.12
C GLU A 69 3.41 24.62 -15.01
N GLY A 70 2.67 24.18 -14.00
CA GLY A 70 2.16 25.07 -12.95
C GLY A 70 3.15 25.36 -11.81
N PHE A 71 4.36 24.79 -11.84
CA PHE A 71 5.39 25.04 -10.82
C PHE A 71 6.31 26.21 -11.21
N GLY A 72 6.61 27.09 -10.25
CA GLY A 72 7.58 28.17 -10.40
C GLY A 72 7.91 28.86 -9.08
N THR A 73 8.44 30.09 -9.17
CA THR A 73 8.73 30.96 -8.02
C THR A 73 8.08 32.34 -8.21
N ASP A 74 7.94 33.11 -7.12
CA ASP A 74 7.40 34.47 -7.12
C ASP A 74 8.26 35.41 -6.27
N ASP A 75 8.89 36.38 -6.92
CA ASP A 75 9.77 37.37 -6.28
C ASP A 75 9.01 38.58 -5.70
N ASN A 76 7.66 38.57 -5.74
CA ASN A 76 6.82 39.66 -5.22
C ASN A 76 5.98 39.26 -4.00
N GLU A 77 5.87 37.96 -3.71
CA GLU A 77 5.11 37.41 -2.59
C GLU A 77 6.02 36.44 -1.84
N ALA A 78 6.38 36.75 -0.61
CA ALA A 78 7.18 35.90 0.27
C ALA A 78 6.73 36.10 1.72
N TYR A 79 6.81 35.06 2.54
CA TYR A 79 6.67 35.17 3.98
C TYR A 79 7.90 35.84 4.59
N GLN A 80 9.09 35.38 4.18
CA GLN A 80 10.37 35.91 4.61
C GLN A 80 11.32 36.03 3.41
N GLY A 81 12.17 37.06 3.40
CA GLY A 81 13.12 37.25 2.31
C GLY A 81 12.48 37.93 1.09
N THR A 82 12.71 37.35 -0.09
CA THR A 82 12.51 37.98 -1.40
C THR A 82 11.81 37.10 -2.43
N SER A 83 11.71 35.79 -2.22
CA SER A 83 11.03 34.88 -3.15
C SER A 83 10.35 33.74 -2.43
N SER A 84 9.29 33.19 -3.02
CA SER A 84 8.64 31.95 -2.57
C SER A 84 8.39 30.99 -3.73
N ILE A 85 8.09 29.74 -3.41
CA ILE A 85 7.55 28.78 -4.39
C ILE A 85 6.13 29.20 -4.75
N ARG A 86 5.81 29.17 -6.04
CA ARG A 86 4.49 29.46 -6.60
C ARG A 86 3.97 28.25 -7.36
N ILE A 87 2.79 27.78 -7.00
CA ILE A 87 2.12 26.65 -7.62
C ILE A 87 0.76 27.11 -8.17
N GLU A 88 0.58 26.99 -9.47
CA GLU A 88 -0.69 27.23 -10.16
C GLU A 88 -1.53 25.97 -10.16
N VAL A 89 -2.55 25.94 -9.31
CA VAL A 89 -3.49 24.82 -9.26
C VAL A 89 -4.54 25.00 -10.35
N PRO A 90 -4.57 24.10 -11.36
CA PRO A 90 -5.39 24.28 -12.54
C PRO A 90 -6.88 23.97 -12.27
N ALA A 91 -7.75 24.53 -13.11
CA ALA A 91 -9.14 24.07 -13.16
C ALA A 91 -9.23 22.65 -13.75
N PRO A 92 -10.27 21.87 -13.46
CA PRO A 92 -10.37 20.48 -13.92
C PRO A 92 -10.35 20.29 -15.45
N ASN A 93 -10.66 21.34 -16.21
CA ASN A 93 -10.72 21.34 -17.67
C ASN A 93 -9.49 22.00 -18.34
N ASP A 94 -8.43 22.28 -17.59
CA ASP A 94 -7.19 22.79 -18.16
C ASP A 94 -6.57 21.76 -19.13
N PRO A 95 -6.19 22.15 -20.35
CA PRO A 95 -5.66 21.22 -21.35
C PRO A 95 -4.33 20.58 -20.95
N ASN A 96 -3.60 21.15 -19.99
CA ASN A 96 -2.31 20.65 -19.53
C ASN A 96 -2.41 19.75 -18.28
N GLY A 97 -3.60 19.58 -17.70
CA GLY A 97 -3.85 18.71 -16.54
C GLY A 97 -4.81 19.33 -15.53
N GLY A 98 -5.67 18.51 -14.90
CA GLY A 98 -6.74 18.96 -14.00
C GLY A 98 -6.35 19.12 -12.52
N PHE A 99 -5.11 18.77 -12.18
CA PHE A 99 -4.50 18.95 -10.86
C PHE A 99 -2.98 19.15 -11.03
N ILE A 100 -2.25 19.51 -9.98
CA ILE A 100 -0.79 19.64 -10.00
C ILE A 100 -0.18 18.96 -8.77
N GLY A 101 0.93 18.27 -8.95
CA GLY A 101 1.67 17.63 -7.86
C GLY A 101 2.97 17.02 -8.34
N GLY A 102 3.83 16.68 -7.39
CA GLY A 102 5.14 16.13 -7.65
C GLY A 102 6.02 16.17 -6.43
N ILE A 103 7.32 15.91 -6.63
CA ILE A 103 8.32 15.87 -5.58
C ILE A 103 9.43 16.89 -5.80
N PHE A 104 10.06 17.32 -4.72
CA PHE A 104 11.40 17.88 -4.72
C PHE A 104 12.38 16.79 -4.34
N LYS A 105 13.29 16.45 -5.25
CA LYS A 105 14.26 15.38 -5.06
C LYS A 105 15.67 15.94 -4.93
N ASP A 106 16.38 15.54 -3.89
CA ASP A 106 17.82 15.69 -3.82
C ASP A 106 18.46 14.69 -4.79
N ARG A 107 18.90 15.21 -5.94
CA ARG A 107 19.55 14.41 -6.98
C ARG A 107 21.03 14.12 -6.69
N GLY A 108 21.56 14.61 -5.58
CA GLY A 108 22.88 14.24 -5.07
C GLY A 108 22.86 12.90 -4.33
N GLU A 109 23.72 12.80 -3.33
CA GLU A 109 23.88 11.60 -2.51
C GLU A 109 22.81 11.46 -1.41
N GLY A 110 21.89 12.41 -1.27
CA GLY A 110 20.90 12.45 -0.19
C GLY A 110 21.40 13.11 1.09
N ARG A 111 20.53 13.20 2.10
CA ARG A 111 20.75 13.94 3.34
C ARG A 111 20.60 13.07 4.58
N ASP A 112 21.46 13.33 5.56
CA ASP A 112 21.28 12.80 6.91
C ASP A 112 20.30 13.71 7.67
N LEU A 113 19.07 13.23 7.87
CA LEU A 113 18.01 13.95 8.55
C LEU A 113 17.78 13.46 9.99
N THR A 114 18.70 12.64 10.52
CA THR A 114 18.53 12.00 11.84
C THR A 114 18.43 12.95 13.02
N GLN A 115 18.82 14.22 12.85
CA GLN A 115 18.78 15.25 13.89
C GLN A 115 17.47 16.04 13.96
N TYR A 116 16.52 15.82 13.04
CA TYR A 116 15.27 16.58 12.94
C TYR A 116 14.07 15.82 13.52
N ASP A 117 12.99 16.52 13.84
CA ASP A 117 11.73 15.92 14.29
C ASP A 117 10.50 16.34 13.44
N ALA A 118 10.67 17.32 12.55
CA ALA A 118 9.61 17.76 11.64
C ALA A 118 10.16 18.35 10.33
N LEU A 119 9.38 18.23 9.27
CA LEU A 119 9.42 19.15 8.14
C LEU A 119 8.45 20.30 8.42
N THR A 120 8.87 21.55 8.19
CA THR A 120 8.00 22.72 8.32
C THR A 120 8.11 23.63 7.09
N PHE A 121 7.05 24.41 6.89
CA PHE A 121 6.99 25.43 5.86
C PHE A 121 5.88 26.42 6.16
N TRP A 122 5.98 27.60 5.58
CA TRP A 122 4.89 28.57 5.53
C TRP A 122 4.14 28.40 4.22
N ALA A 123 2.81 28.47 4.25
CA ALA A 123 2.00 28.48 3.04
C ALA A 123 0.77 29.38 3.13
N LYS A 124 0.30 29.83 1.96
CA LYS A 124 -0.98 30.54 1.76
C LYS A 124 -1.54 30.25 0.38
N GLY A 125 -2.84 30.48 0.21
CA GLY A 125 -3.52 30.42 -1.09
C GLY A 125 -4.03 31.79 -1.54
N SER A 126 -4.29 31.95 -2.84
CA SER A 126 -4.99 33.13 -3.37
C SER A 126 -6.46 33.19 -2.92
N LEU A 127 -6.95 32.05 -2.43
CA LEU A 127 -8.23 31.84 -1.76
C LEU A 127 -8.06 30.74 -0.70
N THR A 128 -9.06 30.53 0.14
CA THR A 128 -9.10 29.38 1.05
C THR A 128 -9.35 28.09 0.27
N ALA A 129 -8.45 27.12 0.37
CA ALA A 129 -8.53 25.83 -0.31
C ALA A 129 -7.91 24.73 0.55
N THR A 130 -8.04 23.49 0.10
CA THR A 130 -7.38 22.33 0.70
C THR A 130 -6.32 21.81 -0.27
N VAL A 131 -5.09 21.60 0.21
CA VAL A 131 -4.06 20.86 -0.52
C VAL A 131 -4.18 19.39 -0.12
N GLY A 132 -4.30 18.51 -1.10
CA GLY A 132 -4.60 17.10 -0.88
C GLY A 132 -3.48 16.35 -0.17
N LEU A 133 -2.23 16.64 -0.53
CA LEU A 133 -1.04 16.00 0.06
C LEU A 133 0.09 17.01 0.20
N VAL A 134 0.81 16.94 1.32
CA VAL A 134 2.15 17.50 1.52
C VAL A 134 3.00 16.52 2.32
N GLY A 135 4.32 16.50 2.16
CA GLY A 135 5.14 15.51 2.87
C GLY A 135 6.60 15.48 2.46
N PHE A 136 7.28 14.38 2.75
CA PHE A 136 8.66 14.10 2.34
C PHE A 136 8.87 12.58 2.19
N GLY A 137 10.07 12.15 1.77
CA GLY A 137 10.47 10.74 1.69
C GLY A 137 10.07 10.01 0.40
N THR A 138 9.20 10.59 -0.41
CA THR A 138 8.90 10.09 -1.77
C THR A 138 10.01 10.52 -2.73
N ASP A 139 10.59 9.55 -3.44
CA ASP A 139 11.70 9.73 -4.39
C ASP A 139 11.44 9.13 -5.78
N PHE A 140 10.27 8.50 -6.00
CA PHE A 140 9.91 7.76 -7.21
C PHE A 140 10.86 6.59 -7.53
N GLU A 141 11.54 6.09 -6.51
CA GLU A 141 12.36 4.88 -6.56
C GLU A 141 11.80 3.86 -5.58
N GLU A 142 12.23 3.91 -4.32
CA GLU A 142 11.76 2.98 -3.29
C GLU A 142 10.66 3.58 -2.40
N ASP A 143 10.58 4.92 -2.33
CA ASP A 143 9.70 5.66 -1.41
C ASP A 143 9.80 5.13 0.03
N LYS A 144 11.00 4.64 0.40
CA LYS A 144 11.21 3.77 1.54
C LYS A 144 10.69 4.41 2.82
N TYR A 145 10.97 5.70 3.02
CA TYR A 145 10.56 6.46 4.21
C TYR A 145 9.56 7.58 3.88
N ALA A 146 8.65 7.33 2.94
CA ALA A 146 7.62 8.30 2.60
C ALA A 146 6.69 8.64 3.79
N VAL A 147 6.41 9.92 3.94
CA VAL A 147 5.51 10.48 4.96
C VAL A 147 4.59 11.50 4.29
N GLY A 148 3.28 11.35 4.51
CA GLY A 148 2.27 12.22 3.90
C GLY A 148 1.33 12.82 4.95
N LEU A 149 1.14 14.14 4.90
CA LEU A 149 0.08 14.85 5.59
C LEU A 149 -1.00 15.22 4.57
N GLU A 150 -2.21 14.73 4.79
CA GLU A 150 -3.31 14.92 3.85
C GLU A 150 -4.19 16.11 4.24
N ASN A 151 -4.79 16.73 3.24
CA ASN A 151 -5.88 17.69 3.38
C ASN A 151 -5.55 18.92 4.26
N ILE A 152 -4.36 19.51 4.10
CA ILE A 152 -4.04 20.76 4.81
C ILE A 152 -4.93 21.91 4.31
N GLN A 153 -5.45 22.70 5.24
CA GLN A 153 -6.30 23.84 4.91
C GLN A 153 -5.45 25.11 4.74
N LEU A 154 -5.50 25.72 3.56
CA LEU A 154 -4.89 27.01 3.27
C LEU A 154 -5.76 28.17 3.76
N SER A 155 -5.10 29.25 4.15
CA SER A 155 -5.71 30.58 4.24
C SER A 155 -5.09 31.56 3.24
N THR A 156 -5.70 32.73 3.12
CA THR A 156 -5.14 33.86 2.36
C THR A 156 -3.99 34.55 3.09
N ASP A 157 -3.85 34.31 4.39
CA ASP A 157 -2.69 34.70 5.18
C ASP A 157 -1.68 33.55 5.27
N TRP A 158 -0.41 33.88 5.44
CA TRP A 158 0.65 32.91 5.69
C TRP A 158 0.41 32.16 7.00
N ARG A 159 0.49 30.83 6.93
CA ARG A 159 0.44 29.95 8.11
C ARG A 159 1.60 28.96 8.06
N LYS A 160 2.14 28.63 9.24
CA LYS A 160 3.13 27.58 9.38
C LYS A 160 2.43 26.22 9.45
N TYR A 161 2.93 25.25 8.71
CA TYR A 161 2.53 23.86 8.74
C TYR A 161 3.70 23.02 9.24
N THR A 162 3.37 21.94 9.95
CA THR A 162 4.34 21.02 10.56
C THR A 162 3.95 19.61 10.16
N VAL A 163 4.87 18.90 9.50
CA VAL A 163 4.76 17.47 9.17
C VAL A 163 5.75 16.72 10.08
N PRO A 164 5.28 16.07 11.16
CA PRO A 164 6.14 15.33 12.08
C PRO A 164 6.87 14.16 11.40
N ILE A 165 8.09 13.87 11.85
CA ILE A 165 8.87 12.72 11.38
C ILE A 165 8.58 11.51 12.30
N PRO A 166 8.12 10.37 11.75
CA PRO A 166 7.82 9.15 12.51
C PRO A 166 8.96 8.64 13.41
N ASP A 167 10.13 8.40 12.80
CA ASP A 167 11.38 8.06 13.48
C ASP A 167 12.57 8.58 12.65
N ALA A 168 13.11 9.72 13.04
CA ALA A 168 14.21 10.35 12.31
C ALA A 168 15.48 9.49 12.27
N SER A 169 15.68 8.57 13.22
CA SER A 169 16.89 7.72 13.24
C SER A 169 17.03 6.82 12.01
N LYS A 170 15.94 6.60 11.26
CA LYS A 170 15.92 5.85 10.00
C LYS A 170 16.41 6.69 8.80
N LEU A 171 16.33 8.02 8.88
CA LEU A 171 16.59 8.94 7.77
C LEU A 171 18.07 9.30 7.62
N THR A 172 18.91 8.30 7.38
CA THR A 172 20.37 8.49 7.27
C THR A 172 20.84 9.00 5.91
N GLN A 173 20.01 8.86 4.87
CA GLN A 173 20.33 9.22 3.48
C GLN A 173 19.05 9.49 2.67
N GLU A 174 18.26 10.48 3.09
CA GLU A 174 16.97 10.79 2.45
C GLU A 174 17.15 11.61 1.16
N LYS A 175 16.35 11.31 0.13
CA LYS A 175 16.37 12.02 -1.16
C LYS A 175 15.05 12.70 -1.50
N GLY A 176 13.92 12.22 -0.99
CA GLY A 176 12.62 12.86 -1.12
C GLY A 176 12.50 14.04 -0.16
N MET A 177 12.76 15.26 -0.62
CA MET A 177 12.79 16.44 0.24
C MET A 177 11.40 17.03 0.49
N PHE A 178 10.54 16.98 -0.52
CA PHE A 178 9.16 17.46 -0.40
C PHE A 178 8.27 16.73 -1.40
N ILE A 179 7.01 16.47 -1.04
CA ILE A 179 5.96 16.06 -1.97
C ILE A 179 4.77 16.98 -1.78
N PHE A 180 4.03 17.28 -2.86
CA PHE A 180 2.72 17.89 -2.76
C PHE A 180 1.76 17.40 -3.85
N SER A 181 0.46 17.49 -3.58
CA SER A 181 -0.60 17.30 -4.57
C SER A 181 -1.76 18.25 -4.28
N ALA A 182 -2.17 19.03 -5.27
CA ALA A 182 -3.21 20.03 -5.16
C ALA A 182 -4.18 19.94 -6.34
N GLY A 183 -5.47 19.94 -6.02
CA GLY A 183 -6.58 20.01 -6.96
C GLY A 183 -7.63 21.01 -6.51
N THR A 184 -8.73 21.10 -7.24
CA THR A 184 -9.77 22.13 -7.05
C THR A 184 -11.07 21.59 -6.44
N GLN A 185 -11.02 20.42 -5.81
CA GLN A 185 -12.19 19.78 -5.19
C GLN A 185 -12.81 20.67 -4.10
N SER A 186 -11.98 21.29 -3.24
CA SER A 186 -12.47 22.19 -2.18
C SER A 186 -12.97 23.55 -2.69
N THR A 187 -12.66 23.88 -3.95
CA THR A 187 -12.95 25.19 -4.56
C THR A 187 -14.04 25.10 -5.64
N ASN A 188 -14.70 23.93 -5.76
CA ASN A 188 -15.69 23.64 -6.80
C ASN A 188 -15.15 23.88 -8.22
N GLY A 189 -13.90 23.48 -8.48
CA GLY A 189 -13.28 23.57 -9.80
C GLY A 189 -12.61 24.92 -10.11
N LEU A 190 -12.61 25.88 -9.17
CA LEU A 190 -11.90 27.14 -9.35
C LEU A 190 -10.39 26.95 -9.12
N GLY A 191 -9.59 27.17 -10.17
CA GLY A 191 -8.14 27.23 -10.06
C GLY A 191 -7.68 28.34 -9.10
N TYR A 192 -6.52 28.16 -8.49
CA TYR A 192 -5.96 29.08 -7.51
C TYR A 192 -4.42 29.00 -7.47
N THR A 193 -3.80 29.98 -6.84
CA THR A 193 -2.35 29.97 -6.61
C THR A 193 -2.07 29.57 -5.16
N LEU A 194 -1.12 28.66 -4.97
CA LEU A 194 -0.53 28.28 -3.68
C LEU A 194 0.89 28.85 -3.63
N TRP A 195 1.22 29.54 -2.54
CA TRP A 195 2.60 29.93 -2.25
C TRP A 195 3.13 29.14 -1.05
N ILE A 196 4.39 28.71 -1.14
CA ILE A 196 5.13 28.00 -0.09
C ILE A 196 6.47 28.70 0.12
N ASP A 197 6.84 28.93 1.37
CA ASP A 197 8.07 29.61 1.73
C ASP A 197 8.71 28.98 2.98
N GLU A 198 10.01 29.20 3.17
CA GLU A 198 10.77 28.76 4.34
C GLU A 198 10.63 27.25 4.62
N LEU A 199 10.68 26.44 3.54
CA LEU A 199 10.56 24.99 3.57
C LEU A 199 11.86 24.33 4.05
N ARG A 200 11.81 23.67 5.20
CA ARG A 200 12.99 23.12 5.87
C ARG A 200 12.65 22.01 6.86
N PHE A 201 13.61 21.16 7.16
CA PHE A 201 13.56 20.30 8.34
C PHE A 201 13.96 21.07 9.60
N GLU A 202 13.31 20.80 10.72
CA GLU A 202 13.56 21.42 12.01
C GLU A 202 13.61 20.37 13.12
N ASN A 203 14.33 20.71 14.20
CA ASN A 203 14.24 20.02 15.48
C ASN A 203 13.49 20.96 16.43
N LEU A 204 12.18 20.83 16.45
CA LEU A 204 11.28 21.69 17.23
C LEU A 204 11.35 21.35 18.72
N GLY A 205 11.57 20.08 19.07
CA GLY A 205 11.54 19.58 20.44
C GLY A 205 10.15 19.57 21.07
N THR A 206 9.11 19.92 20.30
CA THR A 206 7.71 20.01 20.72
C THR A 206 6.83 18.93 20.10
N ILE A 207 7.38 18.06 19.26
CA ILE A 207 6.67 16.90 18.70
C ILE A 207 6.52 15.85 19.81
N ALA A 208 5.27 15.57 20.20
CA ALA A 208 5.00 14.77 21.39
C ALA A 208 3.88 13.74 21.17
N GLN A 209 3.74 12.83 22.14
CA GLN A 209 2.67 11.83 22.19
C GLN A 209 2.51 10.99 20.91
N PRO A 210 3.59 10.35 20.42
CA PRO A 210 3.52 9.46 19.27
C PRO A 210 2.47 8.37 19.50
N ARG A 211 1.56 8.21 18.55
CA ARG A 211 0.54 7.15 18.54
C ARG A 211 0.55 6.47 17.17
N PRO A 212 1.41 5.45 16.99
CA PRO A 212 1.47 4.69 15.75
C PRO A 212 0.24 3.79 15.61
N VAL A 213 -0.14 3.49 14.37
CA VAL A 213 -1.30 2.68 14.00
C VAL A 213 -0.93 1.80 12.81
N ILE A 214 -1.34 0.54 12.87
CA ILE A 214 -1.39 -0.38 11.74
C ILE A 214 -2.84 -0.85 11.55
N LEU A 215 -3.20 -1.32 10.35
CA LEU A 215 -4.53 -1.89 10.05
C LEU A 215 -5.69 -0.97 10.45
N ASN A 216 -5.51 0.35 10.33
CA ASN A 216 -6.48 1.36 10.75
C ASN A 216 -6.90 1.24 12.23
N GLY A 217 -6.01 0.71 13.08
CA GLY A 217 -6.21 0.52 14.51
C GLY A 217 -7.05 -0.72 14.86
N GLN A 218 -7.31 -1.59 13.90
CA GLN A 218 -8.11 -2.79 14.10
C GLN A 218 -7.25 -4.00 14.48
N ASP A 219 -7.77 -4.81 15.40
CA ASP A 219 -7.27 -6.15 15.65
C ASP A 219 -8.01 -7.12 14.72
N LEU A 220 -7.32 -7.59 13.69
CA LEU A 220 -7.86 -8.49 12.68
C LEU A 220 -7.50 -9.93 13.01
N VAL A 221 -8.45 -10.84 12.74
CA VAL A 221 -8.23 -12.29 12.80
C VAL A 221 -8.42 -12.84 11.40
N GLN A 222 -7.39 -13.49 10.86
CA GLN A 222 -7.40 -14.02 9.51
C GLN A 222 -6.98 -15.48 9.48
N GLN A 223 -7.79 -16.30 8.82
CA GLN A 223 -7.40 -17.66 8.46
C GLN A 223 -6.53 -17.64 7.20
N SER A 224 -5.45 -18.43 7.18
CA SER A 224 -4.52 -18.47 6.05
C SER A 224 -3.86 -19.85 5.90
N PHE A 225 -3.00 -20.00 4.90
CA PHE A 225 -2.33 -21.26 4.56
C PHE A 225 -0.83 -21.06 4.41
N THR A 226 -0.06 -22.12 4.64
CA THR A 226 1.37 -22.08 4.35
C THR A 226 1.61 -21.70 2.88
N GLY A 227 2.50 -20.74 2.65
CA GLY A 227 2.78 -20.14 1.34
C GLY A 227 2.03 -18.83 1.06
N SER A 228 1.11 -18.42 1.93
CA SER A 228 0.34 -17.18 1.74
C SER A 228 1.17 -15.94 2.05
N SER A 229 0.86 -14.85 1.34
CA SER A 229 1.41 -13.52 1.58
C SER A 229 0.29 -12.53 1.90
N ILE A 230 0.40 -11.80 3.00
CA ILE A 230 -0.62 -10.85 3.48
C ILE A 230 0.06 -9.47 3.64
N PRO A 231 -0.17 -8.51 2.73
CA PRO A 231 0.30 -7.14 2.92
C PRO A 231 -0.54 -6.46 4.00
N LEU A 232 0.12 -5.87 5.00
CA LEU A 232 -0.53 -5.00 5.97
C LEU A 232 -0.74 -3.60 5.36
N SER A 233 -1.69 -2.85 5.90
CA SER A 233 -2.06 -1.51 5.41
C SER A 233 -2.50 -0.60 6.57
N GLY A 234 -2.95 0.62 6.27
CA GLY A 234 -3.49 1.54 7.28
C GLY A 234 -2.43 2.07 8.25
N PHE A 235 -1.23 2.32 7.74
CA PHE A 235 -0.08 2.79 8.50
C PHE A 235 -0.15 4.30 8.72
N THR A 236 -0.33 4.70 9.96
CA THR A 236 -0.28 6.14 10.33
C THR A 236 0.43 6.35 11.65
N GLN A 237 0.82 7.59 11.91
CA GLN A 237 1.24 8.00 13.24
C GLN A 237 0.69 9.37 13.57
N THR A 238 0.11 9.50 14.76
CA THR A 238 -0.42 10.77 15.26
C THR A 238 0.49 11.36 16.31
N PHE A 239 0.75 12.67 16.20
CA PHE A 239 1.54 13.46 17.14
C PHE A 239 0.75 14.65 17.64
N ASN A 240 1.06 15.12 18.84
CA ASN A 240 0.70 16.44 19.30
C ASN A 240 1.82 17.43 18.92
N ILE A 241 1.45 18.61 18.44
CA ILE A 241 2.39 19.67 18.05
C ILE A 241 2.26 20.91 18.96
N GLU A 242 3.14 21.90 18.81
CA GLU A 242 3.22 23.09 19.67
C GLU A 242 1.90 23.86 19.80
N SER A 243 1.08 23.92 18.74
CA SER A 243 -0.24 24.58 18.76
C SER A 243 -1.24 23.89 19.69
N GLY A 244 -0.96 22.67 20.13
CA GLY A 244 -1.88 21.79 20.86
C GLY A 244 -2.72 20.90 19.94
N ASP A 245 -2.59 21.04 18.62
CA ASP A 245 -3.31 20.20 17.66
C ASP A 245 -2.72 18.79 17.59
N ASN A 246 -3.55 17.84 17.16
CA ASN A 246 -3.09 16.51 16.78
C ASN A 246 -2.92 16.46 15.26
N VAL A 247 -1.73 16.09 14.81
CA VAL A 247 -1.40 15.90 13.40
C VAL A 247 -1.17 14.42 13.16
N THR A 248 -1.91 13.84 12.21
CA THR A 248 -1.76 12.46 11.76
C THR A 248 -1.09 12.45 10.40
N VAL A 249 -0.01 11.68 10.27
CA VAL A 249 0.67 11.45 8.99
C VAL A 249 0.48 10.00 8.54
N GLN A 250 0.34 9.81 7.24
CA GLN A 250 0.55 8.53 6.56
C GLN A 250 2.04 8.20 6.64
N THR A 251 2.36 6.96 7.00
CA THR A 251 3.72 6.54 7.32
C THR A 251 4.08 5.28 6.53
N ALA A 252 5.19 5.30 5.81
CA ALA A 252 5.69 4.09 5.13
C ALA A 252 5.95 2.94 6.14
N PRO A 253 5.71 1.67 5.75
CA PRO A 253 5.86 0.51 6.64
C PRO A 253 7.27 0.33 7.20
N SER A 254 8.30 0.82 6.51
CA SER A 254 9.72 0.70 6.90
C SER A 254 10.09 1.44 8.20
N TYR A 255 9.24 2.36 8.66
CA TYR A 255 9.37 2.99 9.98
C TYR A 255 9.01 2.05 11.12
N PHE A 256 8.22 1.02 10.84
CA PHE A 256 7.71 0.09 11.86
C PHE A 256 8.68 -1.07 12.08
N ASP A 257 8.98 -1.34 13.34
CA ASP A 257 9.60 -2.58 13.76
C ASP A 257 8.49 -3.61 13.99
N PHE A 258 8.30 -4.50 13.01
CA PHE A 258 7.30 -5.57 13.07
C PHE A 258 7.79 -6.77 13.89
N VAL A 259 6.87 -7.39 14.64
CA VAL A 259 7.13 -8.55 15.48
C VAL A 259 6.08 -9.62 15.23
N SER A 260 6.52 -10.85 15.04
CA SER A 260 5.66 -12.05 15.06
C SER A 260 5.80 -12.75 16.40
N SER A 261 4.68 -13.14 17.01
CA SER A 261 4.69 -13.96 18.23
C SER A 261 5.23 -15.38 18.00
N ASP A 262 5.17 -15.89 16.77
CA ASP A 262 5.71 -17.20 16.38
C ASP A 262 6.22 -17.16 14.93
N THR A 263 7.55 -17.04 14.80
CA THR A 263 8.24 -16.99 13.50
C THR A 263 8.26 -18.32 12.76
N SER A 264 7.89 -19.43 13.41
CA SER A 264 7.69 -20.72 12.73
C SER A 264 6.34 -20.80 12.01
N VAL A 265 5.39 -19.92 12.34
CA VAL A 265 4.07 -19.82 11.71
C VAL A 265 4.04 -18.70 10.69
N ALA A 266 4.46 -17.48 11.09
CA ALA A 266 4.43 -16.31 10.23
C ALA A 266 5.66 -15.42 10.43
N LEU A 267 6.24 -14.98 9.31
CA LEU A 267 7.31 -13.98 9.25
C LEU A 267 6.72 -12.67 8.72
N VAL A 268 7.33 -11.54 9.05
CA VAL A 268 6.93 -10.23 8.53
C VAL A 268 8.20 -9.46 8.14
N ASN A 269 8.19 -8.86 6.96
CA ASN A 269 9.34 -8.11 6.44
C ASN A 269 9.21 -6.60 6.70
N GLU A 270 10.24 -5.82 6.33
CA GLU A 270 10.27 -4.36 6.53
C GLU A 270 9.20 -3.59 5.73
N LEU A 271 8.61 -4.21 4.70
CA LEU A 271 7.54 -3.63 3.90
C LEU A 271 6.15 -3.93 4.47
N GLY A 272 6.07 -4.54 5.66
CA GLY A 272 4.80 -4.92 6.28
C GLY A 272 4.10 -6.09 5.59
N VAL A 273 4.85 -6.94 4.88
CA VAL A 273 4.29 -8.14 4.23
C VAL A 273 4.49 -9.36 5.12
N VAL A 274 3.39 -9.98 5.53
CA VAL A 274 3.38 -11.19 6.36
C VAL A 274 3.43 -12.43 5.45
N SER A 275 4.42 -13.29 5.65
CA SER A 275 4.57 -14.58 4.97
C SER A 275 4.21 -15.72 5.92
N VAL A 276 3.20 -16.51 5.58
CA VAL A 276 2.77 -17.66 6.39
C VAL A 276 3.62 -18.87 6.00
N VAL A 277 4.48 -19.32 6.91
CA VAL A 277 5.52 -20.33 6.64
C VAL A 277 5.28 -21.67 7.35
N GLY A 278 4.32 -21.74 8.27
CA GLY A 278 3.98 -22.97 8.98
C GLY A 278 2.55 -22.99 9.51
N SER A 279 2.17 -24.13 10.09
CA SER A 279 0.87 -24.31 10.74
C SER A 279 0.92 -23.83 12.20
N GLY A 280 -0.14 -23.19 12.68
CA GLY A 280 -0.26 -22.66 14.03
C GLY A 280 -0.97 -21.31 14.02
N THR A 281 -0.82 -20.56 15.10
CA THR A 281 -1.35 -19.19 15.21
C THR A 281 -0.20 -18.25 15.57
N ALA A 282 -0.10 -17.13 14.88
CA ALA A 282 0.83 -16.06 15.19
C ALA A 282 0.10 -14.71 15.19
N THR A 283 0.46 -13.85 16.14
CA THR A 283 0.02 -12.45 16.16
C THR A 283 1.16 -11.58 15.66
N ILE A 284 0.87 -10.75 14.66
CA ILE A 284 1.76 -9.73 14.14
C ILE A 284 1.40 -8.40 14.79
N THR A 285 2.39 -7.78 15.42
CA THR A 285 2.31 -6.42 15.98
C THR A 285 3.44 -5.57 15.41
N ALA A 286 3.37 -4.27 15.66
CA ALA A 286 4.38 -3.32 15.19
C ALA A 286 4.64 -2.24 16.22
N SER A 287 5.81 -1.62 16.18
CA SER A 287 6.13 -0.45 17.00
C SER A 287 6.99 0.55 16.24
N ILE A 288 6.95 1.82 16.62
CA ILE A 288 7.88 2.85 16.14
C ILE A 288 8.59 3.41 17.37
N SER A 289 9.92 3.39 17.37
CA SER A 289 10.76 3.84 18.50
C SER A 289 10.28 3.29 19.86
N SER A 290 9.96 1.98 19.90
CA SER A 290 9.41 1.26 21.07
C SER A 290 7.99 1.63 21.53
N VAL A 291 7.28 2.49 20.80
CA VAL A 291 5.85 2.76 21.04
C VAL A 291 5.03 1.76 20.24
N LEU A 292 4.29 0.90 20.94
CA LEU A 292 3.42 -0.10 20.30
C LEU A 292 2.34 0.58 19.45
N ALA A 293 2.19 0.13 18.21
CA ALA A 293 1.13 0.57 17.32
C ALA A 293 -0.23 0.01 17.77
N ASN A 294 -1.28 0.79 17.57
CA ASN A 294 -2.65 0.28 17.71
C ASN A 294 -3.01 -0.56 16.47
N GLY A 295 -3.70 -1.68 16.71
CA GLY A 295 -4.02 -2.69 15.70
C GLY A 295 -3.04 -3.87 15.70
N SER A 296 -3.51 -5.03 15.24
CA SER A 296 -2.74 -6.27 15.15
C SER A 296 -3.35 -7.23 14.15
N LEU A 297 -2.57 -8.19 13.65
CA LEU A 297 -3.08 -9.29 12.82
C LEU A 297 -2.81 -10.62 13.53
N GLU A 298 -3.85 -11.31 13.96
CA GLU A 298 -3.77 -12.73 14.30
C GLU A 298 -3.98 -13.56 13.04
N VAL A 299 -2.94 -14.28 12.62
CA VAL A 299 -3.01 -15.23 11.51
C VAL A 299 -3.04 -16.66 12.05
N THR A 300 -4.06 -17.42 11.66
CA THR A 300 -4.15 -18.85 11.97
C THR A 300 -4.01 -19.66 10.69
N SER A 301 -3.02 -20.55 10.66
CA SER A 301 -2.79 -21.48 9.55
C SER A 301 -2.96 -22.93 9.96
N THR A 302 -3.75 -23.66 9.17
CA THR A 302 -3.92 -25.12 9.34
C THR A 302 -2.92 -25.93 8.51
N GLY A 303 -1.91 -25.29 7.91
CA GLY A 303 -0.94 -25.90 7.00
C GLY A 303 -1.16 -25.51 5.55
N ALA A 304 -0.58 -26.29 4.63
CA ALA A 304 -0.76 -26.07 3.19
C ALA A 304 -2.19 -26.43 2.74
N LEU A 305 -2.77 -25.60 1.88
CA LEU A 305 -3.99 -25.92 1.16
C LEU A 305 -3.59 -26.72 -0.10
N PRO A 306 -4.21 -27.88 -0.39
CA PRO A 306 -4.03 -28.50 -1.70
C PRO A 306 -4.54 -27.55 -2.79
N THR A 307 -3.97 -27.58 -3.99
CA THR A 307 -4.48 -26.78 -5.12
C THR A 307 -5.84 -27.29 -5.57
N ALA A 308 -6.73 -26.41 -5.97
CA ALA A 308 -7.98 -26.81 -6.62
C ALA A 308 -7.71 -27.45 -7.99
N PRO A 309 -8.65 -28.24 -8.53
CA PRO A 309 -8.56 -28.72 -9.91
C PRO A 309 -8.45 -27.55 -10.91
N VAL A 310 -7.36 -27.51 -11.69
CA VAL A 310 -7.15 -26.45 -12.68
C VAL A 310 -8.22 -26.54 -13.80
N PRO A 311 -8.99 -25.47 -14.06
CA PRO A 311 -9.96 -25.46 -15.15
C PRO A 311 -9.29 -25.66 -16.52
N THR A 312 -9.96 -26.40 -17.42
CA THR A 312 -9.39 -26.80 -18.73
C THR A 312 -10.20 -26.34 -19.94
N LEU A 313 -11.37 -25.74 -19.73
CA LEU A 313 -12.22 -25.22 -20.80
C LEU A 313 -11.55 -24.04 -21.50
N ALA A 314 -11.86 -23.82 -22.77
CA ALA A 314 -11.36 -22.66 -23.50
C ALA A 314 -12.03 -21.37 -22.96
N GLN A 315 -11.26 -20.28 -22.85
CA GLN A 315 -11.77 -18.96 -22.40
C GLN A 315 -13.04 -18.52 -23.15
N SER A 316 -13.18 -18.86 -24.44
CA SER A 316 -14.36 -18.51 -25.24
C SER A 316 -15.66 -19.15 -24.76
N ASN A 317 -15.57 -20.23 -23.98
CA ASN A 317 -16.71 -20.98 -23.44
C ASN A 317 -16.99 -20.62 -21.98
N VAL A 318 -16.26 -19.65 -21.42
CA VAL A 318 -16.26 -19.36 -19.99
C VAL A 318 -16.50 -17.87 -19.74
N LYS A 319 -17.30 -17.59 -18.72
CA LYS A 319 -17.47 -16.28 -18.10
C LYS A 319 -17.03 -16.39 -16.65
N SER A 320 -15.81 -15.95 -16.35
CA SER A 320 -15.18 -16.12 -15.03
C SER A 320 -15.62 -15.04 -14.06
N ILE A 321 -15.92 -15.46 -12.81
CA ILE A 321 -16.19 -14.58 -11.69
C ILE A 321 -14.97 -14.54 -10.76
N PHE A 322 -14.40 -15.72 -10.46
CA PHE A 322 -13.21 -15.85 -9.62
C PHE A 322 -12.42 -17.11 -10.03
N SER A 323 -11.32 -16.94 -10.75
CA SER A 323 -10.40 -18.03 -11.12
C SER A 323 -9.13 -17.44 -11.72
N ASP A 324 -7.96 -17.85 -11.26
CA ASP A 324 -6.68 -17.43 -11.84
C ASP A 324 -6.41 -18.05 -13.23
N ALA A 325 -7.19 -19.05 -13.66
CA ALA A 325 -7.04 -19.70 -14.97
C ALA A 325 -7.68 -18.91 -16.13
N TYR A 326 -8.54 -17.93 -15.83
CA TYR A 326 -9.35 -17.22 -16.83
C TYR A 326 -9.30 -15.71 -16.61
N THR A 327 -9.48 -14.95 -17.70
CA THR A 327 -9.81 -13.52 -17.58
C THR A 327 -11.18 -13.37 -16.94
N ILE A 328 -11.24 -12.59 -15.86
CA ILE A 328 -12.46 -12.25 -15.11
C ILE A 328 -13.39 -11.42 -16.02
N ASP A 329 -14.67 -11.80 -16.08
CA ASP A 329 -15.69 -11.12 -16.88
C ASP A 329 -16.22 -9.86 -16.19
N THR A 330 -16.28 -9.88 -14.85
CA THR A 330 -16.64 -8.74 -14.01
C THR A 330 -15.93 -8.82 -12.65
N SER A 331 -15.44 -7.70 -12.15
CA SER A 331 -15.07 -7.56 -10.75
C SER A 331 -16.28 -7.83 -9.85
N SER A 332 -16.01 -8.26 -8.61
CA SER A 332 -17.05 -8.63 -7.65
C SER A 332 -16.66 -8.25 -6.21
N GLU A 333 -17.66 -7.89 -5.41
CA GLU A 333 -17.56 -7.77 -3.95
C GLU A 333 -17.89 -9.12 -3.31
N PHE A 334 -16.99 -9.65 -2.48
CA PHE A 334 -17.07 -11.00 -1.90
C PHE A 334 -17.58 -11.02 -0.45
N SER A 335 -17.62 -9.86 0.21
CA SER A 335 -18.14 -9.68 1.56
C SER A 335 -19.05 -8.44 1.63
N PRO A 336 -20.15 -8.41 0.86
CA PRO A 336 -21.09 -7.30 0.92
C PRO A 336 -21.69 -7.19 2.33
N ASP A 337 -21.77 -5.96 2.86
CA ASP A 337 -22.25 -5.65 4.21
C ASP A 337 -23.77 -5.84 4.38
N PHE A 338 -24.26 -7.06 4.15
CA PHE A 338 -25.66 -7.39 4.31
C PHE A 338 -26.07 -7.32 5.79
N GLY A 339 -27.15 -6.58 6.06
CA GLY A 339 -27.67 -6.43 7.42
C GLY A 339 -27.98 -7.78 8.07
N GLY A 340 -27.34 -8.07 9.20
CA GLY A 340 -27.50 -9.34 9.92
C GLY A 340 -26.61 -10.48 9.42
N SER A 341 -25.79 -10.26 8.39
CA SER A 341 -24.71 -11.18 8.04
C SER A 341 -23.64 -11.17 9.14
N THR A 342 -23.14 -12.35 9.46
CA THR A 342 -21.97 -12.57 10.32
C THR A 342 -20.77 -13.06 9.52
N THR A 343 -21.01 -13.43 8.27
CA THR A 343 -20.02 -14.01 7.36
C THR A 343 -18.92 -13.01 7.05
N GLN A 344 -17.68 -13.46 7.11
CA GLN A 344 -16.51 -12.69 6.72
C GLN A 344 -15.81 -13.43 5.57
N ALA A 345 -15.42 -12.70 4.53
CA ALA A 345 -14.66 -13.24 3.42
C ALA A 345 -13.24 -12.64 3.38
N THR A 346 -12.27 -13.44 2.93
CA THR A 346 -10.92 -12.95 2.65
C THR A 346 -10.37 -13.68 1.44
N VAL A 347 -9.77 -12.95 0.51
CA VAL A 347 -8.99 -13.54 -0.58
C VAL A 347 -7.59 -13.82 -0.05
N VAL A 348 -7.13 -15.06 -0.23
CA VAL A 348 -5.76 -15.46 0.11
C VAL A 348 -5.10 -16.02 -1.14
N THR A 349 -3.97 -15.42 -1.53
CA THR A 349 -3.15 -15.92 -2.64
C THR A 349 -1.95 -16.67 -2.10
N SER A 350 -1.77 -17.90 -2.59
CA SER A 350 -0.62 -18.76 -2.29
C SER A 350 -0.18 -19.46 -3.56
N ASN A 351 1.13 -19.45 -3.87
CA ASN A 351 1.68 -20.08 -5.08
C ASN A 351 1.01 -19.65 -6.41
N ASN A 352 0.64 -18.37 -6.54
CA ASN A 352 -0.11 -17.81 -7.68
C ASN A 352 -1.51 -18.40 -7.88
N ASP A 353 -2.10 -18.93 -6.83
CA ASP A 353 -3.46 -19.47 -6.79
C ASP A 353 -4.21 -18.74 -5.67
N SER A 354 -5.28 -18.06 -6.04
CA SER A 354 -6.09 -17.22 -5.15
C SER A 354 -7.34 -17.98 -4.74
N VAL A 355 -7.63 -18.01 -3.44
CA VAL A 355 -8.82 -18.67 -2.92
C VAL A 355 -9.64 -17.72 -2.05
N LEU A 356 -10.96 -17.91 -2.02
CA LEU A 356 -11.89 -17.16 -1.17
C LEU A 356 -12.18 -17.95 0.11
N ILE A 357 -11.75 -17.44 1.25
CA ILE A 357 -12.02 -18.05 2.55
C ILE A 357 -13.23 -17.38 3.17
N TYR A 358 -14.27 -18.15 3.47
CA TYR A 358 -15.49 -17.70 4.15
C TYR A 358 -15.54 -18.24 5.58
N THR A 359 -15.65 -17.34 6.55
CA THR A 359 -15.67 -17.67 7.99
C THR A 359 -16.84 -17.03 8.72
N ASN A 360 -17.18 -17.55 9.91
CA ASN A 360 -18.30 -17.06 10.74
C ASN A 360 -19.64 -17.04 9.98
N ASN A 361 -19.83 -18.05 9.13
CA ASN A 361 -20.84 -18.04 8.09
C ASN A 361 -22.27 -18.14 8.64
N ASN A 362 -23.14 -17.29 8.11
CA ASN A 362 -24.60 -17.47 8.17
C ASN A 362 -25.20 -17.30 6.76
N PHE A 363 -24.93 -16.16 6.12
CA PHE A 363 -25.22 -15.85 4.73
C PHE A 363 -24.36 -14.65 4.28
N THR A 364 -24.09 -14.53 2.99
CA THR A 364 -23.43 -13.38 2.33
C THR A 364 -23.71 -13.43 0.83
N GLY A 365 -23.03 -12.61 0.03
CA GLY A 365 -23.10 -12.67 -1.42
C GLY A 365 -21.75 -12.49 -2.09
N ILE A 366 -21.70 -12.87 -3.36
CA ILE A 366 -20.73 -12.38 -4.34
C ILE A 366 -21.53 -11.46 -5.25
N ILE A 367 -21.29 -10.15 -5.19
CA ILE A 367 -22.05 -9.13 -5.92
C ILE A 367 -21.22 -8.65 -7.08
N PHE A 368 -21.76 -8.71 -8.28
CA PHE A 368 -21.02 -8.35 -9.49
C PHE A 368 -21.11 -6.85 -9.75
N ASP A 369 -20.00 -6.23 -10.14
CA ASP A 369 -19.98 -4.82 -10.55
C ASP A 369 -20.79 -4.58 -11.83
N ASN A 370 -20.79 -5.57 -12.73
CA ASN A 370 -21.57 -5.57 -13.96
C ASN A 370 -22.29 -6.92 -14.12
N THR A 371 -23.45 -6.91 -14.76
CA THR A 371 -24.17 -8.15 -15.03
C THR A 371 -23.45 -9.03 -16.06
N VAL A 372 -23.56 -10.34 -15.88
CA VAL A 372 -23.00 -11.36 -16.78
C VAL A 372 -24.12 -11.96 -17.63
N ASP A 373 -23.94 -11.93 -18.96
CA ASP A 373 -24.81 -12.63 -19.90
C ASP A 373 -24.36 -14.10 -20.05
N ALA A 374 -25.08 -14.99 -19.37
CA ALA A 374 -24.93 -16.43 -19.40
C ALA A 374 -26.02 -17.12 -20.25
N SER A 375 -26.66 -16.41 -21.18
CA SER A 375 -27.75 -16.96 -22.01
C SER A 375 -27.33 -18.20 -22.79
N ALA A 376 -26.11 -18.19 -23.33
CA ALA A 376 -25.51 -19.30 -24.09
C ALA A 376 -24.85 -20.38 -23.21
N LEU A 377 -24.79 -20.18 -21.89
CA LEU A 377 -24.09 -21.05 -20.95
C LEU A 377 -25.06 -22.00 -20.25
N SER A 378 -24.55 -23.12 -19.77
CA SER A 378 -25.35 -24.22 -19.25
C SER A 378 -25.11 -24.51 -17.76
N PHE A 379 -23.93 -24.17 -17.25
CA PHE A 379 -23.52 -24.49 -15.88
C PHE A 379 -22.81 -23.31 -15.21
N MET A 380 -22.85 -23.29 -13.89
CA MET A 380 -21.85 -22.62 -13.06
C MET A 380 -20.95 -23.69 -12.46
N HIS A 381 -19.65 -23.55 -12.63
CA HIS A 381 -18.65 -24.33 -11.91
C HIS A 381 -18.27 -23.62 -10.62
N VAL A 382 -17.98 -24.40 -9.57
CA VAL A 382 -17.35 -23.93 -8.34
C VAL A 382 -16.60 -25.07 -7.68
N ASP A 383 -15.38 -24.80 -7.21
CA ASP A 383 -14.62 -25.68 -6.34
C ASP A 383 -14.86 -25.29 -4.88
N VAL A 384 -15.24 -26.25 -4.05
CA VAL A 384 -15.54 -26.05 -2.62
C VAL A 384 -14.64 -26.92 -1.76
N TYR A 385 -13.85 -26.29 -0.90
CA TYR A 385 -13.05 -26.97 0.10
C TYR A 385 -13.62 -26.76 1.50
N VAL A 386 -13.71 -27.84 2.28
CA VAL A 386 -14.22 -27.80 3.65
C VAL A 386 -13.29 -28.53 4.60
N GLN A 387 -13.14 -28.00 5.81
CA GLN A 387 -12.28 -28.57 6.85
C GLN A 387 -13.06 -29.35 7.91
N GLN A 388 -14.39 -29.29 7.86
CA GLN A 388 -15.26 -29.93 8.83
C GLN A 388 -16.32 -30.77 8.14
N ALA A 389 -16.62 -31.94 8.72
CA ALA A 389 -17.73 -32.77 8.26
C ALA A 389 -19.08 -32.09 8.51
N GLY A 390 -20.05 -32.33 7.61
CA GLY A 390 -21.41 -31.80 7.75
C GLY A 390 -21.58 -30.34 7.29
N VAL A 391 -20.55 -29.72 6.72
CA VAL A 391 -20.66 -28.43 6.03
C VAL A 391 -21.62 -28.57 4.84
N GLN A 392 -22.56 -27.64 4.75
CA GLN A 392 -23.44 -27.46 3.60
C GLN A 392 -23.42 -26.00 3.20
N VAL A 393 -23.20 -25.71 1.92
CA VAL A 393 -23.18 -24.35 1.39
C VAL A 393 -24.27 -24.26 0.33
N GLU A 394 -25.24 -23.38 0.53
CA GLU A 394 -26.23 -23.05 -0.49
C GLU A 394 -25.72 -21.92 -1.37
N PHE A 395 -25.75 -22.15 -2.68
CA PHE A 395 -25.51 -21.18 -3.73
C PHE A 395 -26.85 -20.79 -4.34
N GLN A 396 -27.15 -19.50 -4.40
CA GLN A 396 -28.29 -18.96 -5.13
C GLN A 396 -27.76 -18.09 -6.26
N ILE A 397 -27.76 -18.64 -7.47
CA ILE A 397 -27.34 -17.92 -8.69
C ILE A 397 -28.49 -16.99 -9.06
N ARG A 398 -28.26 -15.68 -9.04
CA ARG A 398 -29.30 -14.64 -9.13
C ARG A 398 -29.20 -13.90 -10.47
N ASP A 399 -30.29 -13.94 -11.24
CA ASP A 399 -30.56 -12.94 -12.27
C ASP A 399 -31.35 -11.80 -11.62
N ILE A 400 -30.89 -10.56 -11.84
CA ILE A 400 -31.39 -9.34 -11.19
C ILE A 400 -32.32 -8.52 -12.09
N GLY A 401 -32.90 -9.18 -13.10
CA GLY A 401 -33.92 -8.56 -13.93
C GLY A 401 -33.39 -7.41 -14.81
N ALA A 402 -34.30 -6.60 -15.33
CA ALA A 402 -33.99 -5.51 -16.25
C ALA A 402 -33.72 -4.19 -15.53
N ASN A 403 -34.14 -4.05 -14.27
CA ASN A 403 -33.86 -2.87 -13.45
C ASN A 403 -32.42 -2.85 -12.92
N GLY A 404 -31.73 -4.01 -12.87
CA GLY A 404 -30.37 -4.11 -12.35
C GLY A 404 -30.28 -3.99 -10.83
N GLU A 405 -31.37 -4.22 -10.11
CA GLU A 405 -31.41 -4.15 -8.64
C GLU A 405 -31.70 -5.54 -8.06
N ILE A 406 -31.00 -5.93 -6.99
CA ILE A 406 -31.28 -7.19 -6.30
C ILE A 406 -32.56 -7.03 -5.47
N ASN A 407 -33.62 -7.74 -5.85
CA ASN A 407 -34.92 -7.71 -5.17
C ASN A 407 -35.15 -9.02 -4.41
N THR A 408 -35.09 -8.95 -3.08
CA THR A 408 -35.23 -10.13 -2.20
C THR A 408 -36.35 -9.98 -1.19
N ASN A 409 -37.24 -10.97 -1.15
CA ASN A 409 -38.27 -11.07 -0.13
C ASN A 409 -37.61 -11.28 1.25
N ILE A 410 -37.72 -10.28 2.13
CA ILE A 410 -37.06 -10.29 3.43
C ILE A 410 -37.48 -11.43 4.38
N PHE A 411 -38.62 -12.08 4.13
CA PHE A 411 -39.13 -13.16 4.98
C PHE A 411 -38.72 -14.56 4.48
N THR A 412 -38.48 -14.71 3.18
CA THR A 412 -38.23 -16.02 2.54
C THR A 412 -36.86 -16.11 1.87
N GLY A 413 -36.19 -14.98 1.67
CA GLY A 413 -34.95 -14.87 0.90
C GLY A 413 -35.12 -15.17 -0.59
N GLN A 414 -36.35 -15.26 -1.10
CA GLN A 414 -36.68 -15.54 -2.51
C GLN A 414 -36.59 -14.27 -3.36
N PRO A 415 -36.37 -14.38 -4.70
CA PRO A 415 -36.51 -13.23 -5.59
C PRO A 415 -37.89 -12.59 -5.48
N GLU A 416 -37.95 -11.29 -5.71
CA GLU A 416 -39.18 -10.55 -5.97
C GLU A 416 -39.07 -9.75 -7.27
N GLY A 417 -40.21 -9.25 -7.75
CA GLY A 417 -40.22 -8.41 -8.95
C GLY A 417 -39.85 -9.19 -10.21
N ASP A 418 -38.82 -8.72 -10.90
CA ASP A 418 -38.28 -9.30 -12.13
C ASP A 418 -37.06 -10.20 -11.90
N ASP A 419 -36.67 -10.49 -10.66
CA ASP A 419 -35.54 -11.37 -10.33
C ASP A 419 -35.91 -12.87 -10.47
N ALA A 420 -34.90 -13.70 -10.78
CA ALA A 420 -35.01 -15.18 -10.81
C ALA A 420 -33.75 -15.83 -10.22
N ASP A 421 -33.84 -17.04 -9.64
CA ASP A 421 -32.66 -17.79 -9.14
C ASP A 421 -32.65 -19.26 -9.53
N ARG A 422 -31.46 -19.82 -9.39
CA ARG A 422 -31.23 -21.24 -9.22
C ARG A 422 -30.52 -21.49 -7.89
N ARG A 423 -31.14 -22.30 -7.02
CA ARG A 423 -30.58 -22.68 -5.71
C ARG A 423 -29.97 -24.06 -5.69
N PHE A 424 -28.74 -24.19 -5.21
CA PHE A 424 -28.06 -25.46 -5.10
C PHE A 424 -27.35 -25.58 -3.76
N THR A 425 -27.59 -26.66 -3.03
CA THR A 425 -26.88 -26.94 -1.77
C THR A 425 -25.75 -27.93 -2.03
N ALA A 426 -24.51 -27.46 -1.96
CA ALA A 426 -23.34 -28.31 -1.89
C ALA A 426 -23.38 -29.09 -0.58
N SER A 427 -23.51 -30.41 -0.68
CA SER A 427 -23.64 -31.34 0.44
C SER A 427 -22.90 -32.64 0.11
N GLY A 428 -22.61 -33.45 1.14
CA GLY A 428 -21.83 -34.69 0.95
C GLY A 428 -20.37 -34.44 0.56
N VAL A 429 -19.84 -33.26 0.89
CA VAL A 429 -18.48 -32.83 0.61
C VAL A 429 -17.44 -33.68 1.35
N THR A 430 -16.35 -33.99 0.65
CA THR A 430 -15.17 -34.63 1.22
C THR A 430 -14.41 -33.61 2.05
N VAL A 431 -14.15 -33.96 3.31
CA VAL A 431 -13.37 -33.11 4.23
C VAL A 431 -11.91 -33.14 3.85
N ASN A 432 -11.26 -31.98 3.89
CA ASN A 432 -9.87 -31.76 3.51
C ASN A 432 -9.56 -32.13 2.05
N GLY A 433 -10.54 -31.94 1.16
CA GLY A 433 -10.39 -32.08 -0.28
C GLY A 433 -11.28 -31.09 -1.01
N TRP A 434 -10.86 -30.71 -2.22
CA TRP A 434 -11.68 -29.91 -3.12
C TRP A 434 -12.82 -30.74 -3.69
N ASN A 435 -14.02 -30.15 -3.71
CA ASN A 435 -15.22 -30.74 -4.25
C ASN A 435 -15.72 -29.83 -5.38
N SER A 436 -15.58 -30.29 -6.62
CA SER A 436 -16.02 -29.55 -7.80
C SER A 436 -17.50 -29.79 -8.05
N PHE A 437 -18.26 -28.72 -8.26
CA PHE A 437 -19.68 -28.78 -8.56
C PHE A 437 -20.00 -28.05 -9.86
N ASP A 438 -20.65 -28.77 -10.77
CA ASP A 438 -21.26 -28.20 -11.97
C ASP A 438 -22.75 -28.01 -11.75
N ILE A 439 -23.14 -26.78 -11.43
CA ILE A 439 -24.51 -26.41 -11.07
C ILE A 439 -25.27 -26.04 -12.34
N PRO A 440 -26.29 -26.80 -12.76
CA PRO A 440 -27.01 -26.51 -14.00
C PRO A 440 -27.84 -25.23 -13.88
N LEU A 441 -27.73 -24.34 -14.87
CA LEU A 441 -28.51 -23.11 -15.01
C LEU A 441 -29.92 -23.42 -15.54
N ASN A 442 -30.68 -24.20 -14.78
CA ASN A 442 -32.02 -24.67 -15.11
C ASN A 442 -33.07 -24.18 -14.10
N GLY A 443 -34.28 -24.72 -14.14
CA GLY A 443 -35.35 -24.31 -13.21
C GLY A 443 -35.84 -22.90 -13.50
N ALA A 444 -36.01 -22.08 -12.46
CA ALA A 444 -36.58 -20.73 -12.59
C ALA A 444 -35.69 -19.78 -13.40
N ILE A 445 -34.37 -19.98 -13.40
CA ILE A 445 -33.43 -19.16 -14.18
C ILE A 445 -33.29 -19.61 -15.65
N ALA A 446 -33.85 -20.75 -16.05
CA ALA A 446 -33.53 -21.39 -17.34
C ALA A 446 -33.73 -20.49 -18.57
N ASN A 447 -34.70 -19.57 -18.52
CA ASN A 447 -35.03 -18.65 -19.59
C ASN A 447 -34.63 -17.18 -19.30
N GLN A 448 -33.89 -16.94 -18.22
CA GLN A 448 -33.52 -15.61 -17.74
C GLN A 448 -32.11 -15.67 -17.14
N LYS A 449 -31.10 -15.61 -18.03
CA LYS A 449 -29.67 -15.74 -17.68
C LYS A 449 -28.84 -14.60 -18.25
N ASN A 450 -29.48 -13.58 -18.81
CA ASN A 450 -28.81 -12.50 -19.51
C ASN A 450 -28.35 -11.39 -18.56
N ASN A 451 -28.84 -11.37 -17.32
CA ASN A 451 -28.55 -10.34 -16.32
C ASN A 451 -28.14 -10.99 -14.98
N LEU A 452 -27.23 -11.97 -14.98
CA LEU A 452 -26.72 -12.52 -13.72
C LEU A 452 -25.96 -11.44 -12.96
N GLY A 453 -26.34 -11.15 -11.72
CA GLY A 453 -25.79 -10.05 -10.94
C GLY A 453 -25.26 -10.44 -9.56
N ALA A 454 -25.58 -11.64 -9.08
CA ALA A 454 -25.09 -12.11 -7.80
C ALA A 454 -25.05 -13.63 -7.66
N ILE A 455 -24.22 -14.09 -6.74
CA ILE A 455 -24.29 -15.44 -6.17
C ILE A 455 -24.48 -15.28 -4.66
N ILE A 456 -25.67 -15.59 -4.15
CA ILE A 456 -25.92 -15.55 -2.70
C ILE A 456 -25.44 -16.85 -2.07
N LEU A 457 -24.67 -16.73 -0.99
CA LEU A 457 -24.13 -17.85 -0.23
C LEU A 457 -24.87 -17.94 1.09
N ALA A 458 -25.35 -19.12 1.46
CA ALA A 458 -26.04 -19.33 2.75
C ALA A 458 -25.64 -20.66 3.41
N GLY A 459 -25.61 -20.64 4.74
CA GLY A 459 -25.26 -21.80 5.57
C GLY A 459 -23.75 -22.00 5.75
N GLY A 460 -23.41 -23.24 6.12
CA GLY A 460 -22.04 -23.70 6.41
C GLY A 460 -21.48 -23.21 7.76
N PRO A 461 -20.59 -23.97 8.42
CA PRO A 461 -19.45 -23.37 9.10
C PRO A 461 -18.42 -22.93 8.05
N ASN A 462 -17.13 -22.77 8.37
CA ASN A 462 -16.14 -22.24 7.43
C ASN A 462 -15.97 -23.11 6.17
N PHE A 463 -15.86 -22.46 5.00
CA PHE A 463 -15.58 -23.10 3.72
C PHE A 463 -14.70 -22.19 2.86
N ILE A 464 -14.09 -22.77 1.83
CA ILE A 464 -13.23 -22.06 0.89
C ILE A 464 -13.77 -22.30 -0.52
N LEU A 465 -13.81 -21.25 -1.32
CA LEU A 465 -14.19 -21.32 -2.73
C LEU A 465 -13.00 -21.02 -3.63
N ASP A 466 -12.99 -21.66 -4.79
CA ASP A 466 -12.13 -21.36 -5.91
C ASP A 466 -12.89 -21.65 -7.21
N ASN A 467 -12.36 -21.20 -8.35
CA ASN A 467 -12.82 -21.51 -9.70
C ASN A 467 -14.33 -21.33 -9.91
N ILE A 468 -14.83 -20.13 -9.62
CA ILE A 468 -16.21 -19.73 -9.85
C ILE A 468 -16.35 -19.17 -11.27
N TYR A 469 -17.03 -19.89 -12.15
CA TYR A 469 -17.26 -19.44 -13.52
C TYR A 469 -18.50 -20.07 -14.15
N PHE A 470 -19.15 -19.35 -15.07
CA PHE A 470 -20.21 -19.89 -15.91
C PHE A 470 -19.63 -20.46 -17.19
N TYR A 471 -20.17 -21.59 -17.67
CA TYR A 471 -19.63 -22.22 -18.87
C TYR A 471 -20.65 -23.04 -19.67
N THR A 472 -20.22 -23.40 -20.88
CA THR A 472 -20.85 -24.42 -21.72
C THR A 472 -19.81 -25.50 -22.09
N PRO A 473 -20.13 -26.81 -22.03
CA PRO A 473 -19.18 -27.89 -22.29
C PRO A 473 -18.58 -27.90 -23.70
#